data_AF-A0A1G7DBV5-F1
#
_entry.id   AF-A0A1G7DBV5-F1
#
_cell.length_a   1.000
_cell.length_b   1.000
_cell.length_c   1.000
_cell.angle_alpha   90.00
_cell.angle_beta   90.00
_cell.angle_gamma   90.00
#
_symmetry.space_group_name_H-M   'P 1'
#
loop_
_entity.id
_entity.type
_entity.pdbx_description
1 polymer ?
#
loop_
_entity_poly.entity_id
_entity_poly.type
_entity_poly.pdbx_seq_one_letter_code
_entity_poly.pdbx_strand_id
1 'polypeptide(L)'
;MSPLLSPGAGHREESPSVPALVRTRLRAAVRRPARLTPAQARERSLVLRLVSLLLQYPDAELAAAREDVATCVAGLPPSEAAAELAAFTGWFAHAEPETLERTYVETFDLRRRSSLYLTYYLHGDTRRRGMALLTLAQRYRAAGWQVDGGELPDHLPVVLEFAALSGPGTGEAPLRQHRRGLELIHRALADADSPYRHVLAALLALLPPATEADLAAVAELAAQGPPNEDVGMDPYAGGAFAPPGTFAPPGAFAPPGTFVPPEPARPTLVSPTPASDASLSSPVDGPR
;
A
#
# COMPACT_ATOMS: atom_id res chain seq x y z
N MET A 1 48.47 -15.79 76.02
CA MET A 1 49.20 -14.97 75.03
C MET A 1 48.40 -15.07 73.73
N SER A 2 47.29 -14.35 73.64
CA SER A 2 47.18 -13.01 73.02
C SER A 2 47.12 -13.10 71.48
N PRO A 3 45.93 -12.90 70.88
CA PRO A 3 45.68 -12.81 69.43
C PRO A 3 45.47 -11.35 68.96
N LEU A 4 45.03 -11.18 67.69
CA LEU A 4 44.33 -9.99 67.09
C LEU A 4 45.26 -8.87 66.58
N LEU A 5 45.00 -8.12 65.50
CA LEU A 5 43.93 -8.04 64.49
C LEU A 5 44.50 -7.19 63.32
N SER A 6 44.23 -7.54 62.06
CA SER A 6 44.42 -6.63 60.92
C SER A 6 43.22 -5.67 60.80
N PRO A 7 43.41 -4.36 60.59
CA PRO A 7 42.40 -3.49 60.01
C PRO A 7 42.59 -3.50 58.47
N GLY A 8 41.61 -3.33 57.60
CA GLY A 8 40.22 -2.97 57.73
C GLY A 8 39.62 -2.92 56.32
N ALA A 9 38.33 -3.19 56.27
CA ALA A 9 37.37 -3.09 55.18
C ALA A 9 37.78 -2.35 53.89
N GLY A 10 37.57 -3.05 52.77
CA GLY A 10 37.44 -2.49 51.43
C GLY A 10 36.24 -3.09 50.69
N HIS A 11 35.13 -3.41 51.37
CA HIS A 11 33.85 -3.61 50.68
C HIS A 11 33.31 -2.25 50.26
N ARG A 12 33.62 -1.83 49.02
CA ARG A 12 32.74 -0.92 48.29
C ARG A 12 31.63 -1.78 47.69
N GLU A 13 30.60 -2.05 48.50
CA GLU A 13 29.27 -2.24 47.95
C GLU A 13 28.86 -0.92 47.30
N GLU A 14 29.12 -0.82 46.00
CA GLU A 14 28.54 0.21 45.15
C GLU A 14 27.03 0.01 45.16
N SER A 15 26.37 0.69 46.10
CA SER A 15 24.93 0.96 46.01
C SER A 15 24.67 1.55 44.62
N PRO A 16 23.76 0.98 43.82
CA PRO A 16 23.51 1.48 42.47
C PRO A 16 22.97 2.91 42.58
N SER A 17 23.83 3.89 42.30
CA SER A 17 23.43 5.29 42.29
C SER A 17 22.33 5.47 41.24
N VAL A 18 21.27 6.18 41.63
CA VAL A 18 20.22 6.59 40.71
C VAL A 18 20.73 7.80 39.91
N PRO A 19 21.37 7.59 38.73
CA PRO A 19 21.06 8.46 37.58
C PRO A 19 21.22 7.80 36.20
N ALA A 20 21.17 6.47 36.09
CA ALA A 20 21.10 5.80 34.77
C ALA A 20 19.64 5.47 34.40
N LEU A 21 18.93 4.77 35.28
CA LEU A 21 17.53 4.35 35.07
C LEU A 21 16.57 5.52 34.86
N VAL A 22 16.78 6.64 35.55
CA VAL A 22 15.95 7.85 35.41
C VAL A 22 16.20 8.54 34.06
N ARG A 23 17.47 8.61 33.60
CA ARG A 23 17.81 9.15 32.27
C ARG A 23 17.26 8.28 31.14
N THR A 24 17.32 6.95 31.30
CA THR A 24 16.77 6.00 30.32
C THR A 24 15.25 6.12 30.23
N ARG A 25 14.55 6.26 31.36
CA ARG A 25 13.09 6.48 31.39
C ARG A 25 12.69 7.84 30.81
N LEU A 26 13.44 8.91 31.11
CA LEU A 26 13.21 10.23 30.51
C LEU A 26 13.42 10.22 28.98
N ARG A 27 14.48 9.57 28.47
CA ARG A 27 14.70 9.45 27.02
C ARG A 27 13.61 8.63 26.32
N ALA A 28 13.09 7.58 26.96
CA ALA A 28 11.98 6.80 26.44
C ALA A 28 10.65 7.57 26.48
N ALA A 29 10.44 8.42 27.49
CA ALA A 29 9.24 9.25 27.62
C ALA A 29 9.22 10.45 26.65
N VAL A 30 10.38 11.04 26.33
CA VAL A 30 10.52 12.18 25.40
C VAL A 30 10.27 11.78 23.93
N ARG A 31 10.29 10.49 23.59
CA ARG A 31 10.12 10.00 22.21
C ARG A 31 8.77 9.34 21.90
N ARG A 32 7.78 9.42 22.80
CA ARG A 32 6.44 8.96 22.45
C ARG A 32 5.70 10.13 21.78
N PRO A 33 5.38 10.07 20.48
CA PRO A 33 4.57 11.11 19.86
C PRO A 33 3.29 11.26 20.69
N ALA A 34 2.97 12.50 21.06
CA ALA A 34 1.79 12.79 21.85
C ALA A 34 0.58 12.15 21.14
N ARG A 35 -0.22 11.36 21.88
CA ARG A 35 -1.42 10.77 21.31
C ARG A 35 -2.37 11.91 20.94
N LEU A 36 -2.84 11.91 19.68
CA LEU A 36 -3.86 12.85 19.25
C LEU A 36 -5.12 12.70 20.09
N THR A 37 -5.78 13.82 20.41
CA THR A 37 -7.12 13.78 20.98
C THR A 37 -8.12 13.23 19.96
N PRO A 38 -9.30 12.74 20.38
CA PRO A 38 -10.33 12.28 19.44
C PRO A 38 -10.77 13.35 18.42
N ALA A 39 -10.76 14.63 18.80
CA ALA A 39 -11.06 15.73 17.89
C ALA A 39 -9.97 15.87 16.81
N GLN A 40 -8.71 15.93 17.22
CA GLN A 40 -7.56 16.00 16.31
C GLN A 40 -7.48 14.79 15.37
N ALA A 41 -7.83 13.59 15.85
CA ALA A 41 -7.88 12.39 15.02
C ALA A 41 -8.97 12.48 13.93
N ARG A 42 -10.14 13.06 14.26
CA ARG A 42 -11.22 13.29 13.28
C ARG A 42 -10.84 14.37 12.26
N GLU A 43 -10.27 15.48 12.71
CA GLU A 43 -9.77 16.55 11.83
C GLU A 43 -8.72 16.01 10.85
N ARG A 44 -7.77 15.23 11.37
CA ARG A 44 -6.73 14.59 10.55
C ARG A 44 -7.31 13.59 9.55
N SER A 45 -8.30 12.79 9.96
CA SER A 45 -9.02 11.89 9.05
C SER A 45 -9.74 12.66 7.94
N LEU A 46 -10.36 13.80 8.27
CA LEU A 46 -11.01 14.67 7.29
C LEU A 46 -10.00 15.25 6.28
N VAL A 47 -8.85 15.74 6.73
CA VAL A 47 -7.79 16.22 5.83
C VAL A 47 -7.32 15.10 4.90
N LEU A 48 -7.08 13.89 5.41
CA LEU A 48 -6.69 12.74 4.58
C LEU A 48 -7.75 12.38 3.54
N ARG A 49 -9.04 12.45 3.89
CA ARG A 49 -10.16 12.21 2.96
C ARG A 49 -10.24 13.30 1.88
N LEU A 50 -10.07 14.56 2.26
CA LEU A 50 -10.05 15.68 1.30
C LEU A 50 -8.87 15.56 0.33
N VAL A 51 -7.66 15.25 0.84
CA VAL A 51 -6.50 14.98 -0.02
C VAL A 51 -6.77 13.77 -0.93
N SER A 52 -7.38 12.69 -0.42
CA SER A 52 -7.75 11.54 -1.24
C SER A 52 -8.66 11.94 -2.39
N LEU A 53 -9.77 12.61 -2.07
CA LEU A 53 -10.77 13.06 -3.04
C LEU A 53 -10.14 13.97 -4.11
N LEU A 54 -9.35 14.95 -3.69
CA LEU A 54 -8.71 15.91 -4.60
C LEU A 54 -7.61 15.30 -5.47
N LEU A 55 -7.13 14.09 -5.16
CA LEU A 55 -6.18 13.35 -5.99
C LEU A 55 -6.85 12.32 -6.90
N GLN A 56 -8.19 12.26 -6.93
CA GLN A 56 -8.92 11.48 -7.92
C GLN A 56 -9.07 12.26 -9.22
N TYR A 57 -9.36 11.54 -10.32
CA TYR A 57 -9.67 12.16 -11.59
C TYR A 57 -10.87 13.13 -11.41
N PRO A 58 -10.76 14.40 -11.85
CA PRO A 58 -11.79 15.41 -11.63
C PRO A 58 -12.95 15.24 -12.62
N ASP A 59 -13.73 14.20 -12.42
CA ASP A 59 -14.94 13.94 -13.19
C ASP A 59 -16.05 14.99 -12.91
N ALA A 60 -17.18 14.84 -13.60
CA ALA A 60 -18.30 15.75 -13.47
C ALA A 60 -18.87 15.81 -12.04
N GLU A 61 -18.79 14.72 -11.28
CA GLU A 61 -19.29 14.65 -9.90
C GLU A 61 -18.38 15.45 -8.97
N LEU A 62 -17.07 15.22 -9.03
CA LEU A 62 -16.09 15.95 -8.24
C LEU A 62 -16.07 17.44 -8.62
N ALA A 63 -16.17 17.76 -9.92
CA ALA A 63 -16.27 19.15 -10.38
C ALA A 63 -17.52 19.84 -9.82
N ALA A 64 -18.67 19.15 -9.78
CA ALA A 64 -19.91 19.68 -9.21
C ALA A 64 -19.83 19.90 -7.70
N ALA A 65 -19.08 19.05 -6.98
CA ALA A 65 -18.90 19.12 -5.53
C ALA A 65 -17.91 20.22 -5.06
N ARG A 66 -17.38 21.06 -5.95
CA ARG A 66 -16.33 22.05 -5.62
C ARG A 66 -16.68 23.01 -4.48
N GLU A 67 -17.92 23.47 -4.40
CA GLU A 67 -18.36 24.40 -3.35
C GLU A 67 -18.43 23.70 -1.99
N ASP A 68 -18.88 22.44 -1.97
CA ASP A 68 -18.91 21.62 -0.77
C ASP A 68 -17.49 21.33 -0.27
N VAL A 69 -16.59 20.97 -1.18
CA VAL A 69 -15.17 20.74 -0.87
C VAL A 69 -14.52 22.01 -0.31
N ALA A 70 -14.72 23.16 -0.94
CA ALA A 70 -14.20 24.44 -0.46
C ALA A 70 -14.76 24.81 0.92
N THR A 71 -16.04 24.55 1.16
CA THR A 71 -16.70 24.77 2.46
C THR A 71 -16.09 23.85 3.54
N CYS A 72 -15.87 22.58 3.23
CA CYS A 72 -15.20 21.65 4.13
C CYS A 72 -13.78 22.12 4.48
N VAL A 73 -13.01 22.59 3.50
CA VAL A 73 -11.66 23.12 3.70
C VAL A 73 -11.67 24.39 4.56
N ALA A 74 -12.59 25.32 4.30
CA ALA A 74 -12.74 26.54 5.09
C ALA A 74 -13.15 26.28 6.56
N GLY A 75 -13.82 25.15 6.83
CA GLY A 75 -14.18 24.71 8.18
C GLY A 75 -13.05 24.03 8.96
N LEU A 76 -11.89 23.76 8.34
CA LEU A 76 -10.75 23.15 9.03
C LEU A 76 -10.11 24.11 10.04
N PRO A 77 -9.63 23.62 11.20
CA PRO A 77 -8.82 24.44 12.09
C PRO A 77 -7.55 24.97 11.41
N PRO A 78 -7.08 26.19 11.78
CA PRO A 78 -5.86 26.75 11.22
C PRO A 78 -4.66 25.81 11.38
N SER A 79 -4.09 25.42 10.24
CA SER A 79 -2.91 24.55 10.13
C SER A 79 -2.25 24.74 8.77
N GLU A 80 -0.99 24.30 8.64
CA GLU A 80 -0.28 24.30 7.36
C GLU A 80 -1.06 23.51 6.30
N ALA A 81 -1.57 22.32 6.64
CA ALA A 81 -2.37 21.51 5.72
C ALA A 81 -3.67 22.22 5.29
N ALA A 82 -4.36 22.92 6.20
CA ALA A 82 -5.55 23.68 5.85
C ALA A 82 -5.23 24.85 4.91
N ALA A 83 -4.11 25.55 5.12
CA ALA A 83 -3.68 26.64 4.25
C ALA A 83 -3.34 26.16 2.83
N GLU A 84 -2.63 25.03 2.73
CA GLU A 84 -2.30 24.39 1.46
C GLU A 84 -3.56 23.93 0.72
N LEU A 85 -4.49 23.25 1.40
CA LEU A 85 -5.78 22.87 0.80
C LEU A 85 -6.60 24.10 0.36
N ALA A 86 -6.60 25.18 1.15
CA ALA A 86 -7.29 26.41 0.79
C ALA A 86 -6.73 27.01 -0.51
N ALA A 87 -5.40 27.03 -0.67
CA ALA A 87 -4.75 27.48 -1.89
C ALA A 87 -5.17 26.64 -3.12
N PHE A 88 -5.20 25.31 -2.99
CA PHE A 88 -5.70 24.45 -4.06
C PHE A 88 -7.17 24.71 -4.37
N THR A 89 -8.05 24.76 -3.36
CA THR A 89 -9.48 24.97 -3.58
C THR A 89 -9.81 26.33 -4.20
N GLY A 90 -9.00 27.36 -3.94
CA GLY A 90 -9.12 28.66 -4.60
C GLY A 90 -8.89 28.57 -6.12
N TRP A 91 -7.94 27.75 -6.57
CA TRP A 91 -7.77 27.45 -7.99
C TRP A 91 -8.89 26.54 -8.52
N PHE A 92 -9.18 25.45 -7.80
CA PHE A 92 -10.16 24.43 -8.19
C PHE A 92 -11.56 25.01 -8.40
N ALA A 93 -11.97 25.99 -7.58
CA ALA A 93 -13.29 26.62 -7.67
C ALA A 93 -13.52 27.42 -8.96
N HIS A 94 -12.45 27.86 -9.63
CA HIS A 94 -12.51 28.76 -10.79
C HIS A 94 -12.00 28.13 -12.10
N ALA A 95 -11.42 26.95 -12.04
CA ALA A 95 -10.96 26.25 -13.23
C ALA A 95 -12.13 25.61 -13.98
N GLU A 96 -12.15 25.75 -15.30
CA GLU A 96 -13.12 25.07 -16.16
C GLU A 96 -12.93 23.53 -16.07
N PRO A 97 -14.00 22.71 -16.15
CA PRO A 97 -13.90 21.26 -16.04
C PRO A 97 -12.86 20.62 -16.97
N GLU A 98 -12.84 21.02 -18.24
CA GLU A 98 -11.83 20.55 -19.21
C GLU A 98 -10.39 20.93 -18.78
N THR A 99 -10.23 22.08 -18.11
CA THR A 99 -8.94 22.48 -17.56
C THR A 99 -8.52 21.62 -16.38
N LEU A 100 -9.47 21.23 -15.52
CA LEU A 100 -9.20 20.31 -14.42
C LEU A 100 -8.73 18.96 -14.95
N GLU A 101 -9.51 18.36 -15.86
CA GLU A 101 -9.21 17.05 -16.46
C GLU A 101 -7.85 17.05 -17.17
N ARG A 102 -7.60 18.03 -18.04
CA ARG A 102 -6.31 18.17 -18.73
C ARG A 102 -5.15 18.34 -17.74
N THR A 103 -5.31 19.22 -16.75
CA THR A 103 -4.25 19.45 -15.75
C THR A 103 -3.95 18.17 -14.97
N TYR A 104 -4.98 17.39 -14.62
CA TYR A 104 -4.82 16.10 -13.96
C TYR A 104 -4.03 15.11 -14.82
N VAL A 105 -4.45 14.89 -16.07
CA VAL A 105 -3.81 13.95 -17.00
C VAL A 105 -2.36 14.34 -17.28
N GLU A 106 -2.11 15.63 -17.56
CA GLU A 106 -0.76 16.17 -17.76
C GLU A 106 0.13 16.02 -16.53
N THR A 107 -0.48 16.04 -15.34
CA THR A 107 0.23 15.95 -14.07
C THR A 107 0.52 14.51 -13.67
N PHE A 108 -0.47 13.62 -13.70
CA PHE A 108 -0.37 12.30 -13.06
C PHE A 108 -0.22 11.14 -14.05
N ASP A 109 -0.85 11.23 -15.22
CA ASP A 109 -0.93 10.10 -16.17
C ASP A 109 0.20 10.13 -17.21
N LEU A 110 0.56 11.32 -17.68
CA LEU A 110 1.59 11.48 -18.73
C LEU A 110 3.01 11.57 -18.16
N ARG A 111 3.16 11.85 -16.86
CA ARG A 111 4.45 12.08 -16.21
C ARG A 111 4.77 10.99 -15.20
N ARG A 112 5.73 10.12 -15.55
CA ARG A 112 6.21 9.05 -14.65
C ARG A 112 6.71 9.55 -13.28
N ARG A 113 7.26 10.77 -13.22
CA ARG A 113 7.83 11.37 -11.98
C ARG A 113 6.77 11.82 -10.97
N SER A 114 5.52 11.94 -11.38
CA SER A 114 4.42 12.37 -10.51
C SER A 114 3.30 11.33 -10.43
N SER A 115 3.49 10.13 -10.98
CA SER A 115 2.55 9.02 -10.86
C SER A 115 2.11 8.77 -9.40
N LEU A 116 0.82 8.50 -9.20
CA LEU A 116 0.23 8.31 -7.86
C LEU A 116 0.37 6.88 -7.30
N TYR A 117 1.11 5.98 -7.97
CA TYR A 117 1.32 4.61 -7.50
C TYR A 117 2.59 4.52 -6.63
N LEU A 118 2.43 4.37 -5.32
CA LEU A 118 3.54 4.55 -4.37
C LEU A 118 4.64 3.48 -4.46
N THR A 119 4.30 2.25 -4.85
CA THR A 119 5.29 1.16 -4.94
C THR A 119 6.20 1.31 -6.15
N TYR A 120 5.77 2.05 -7.17
CA TYR A 120 6.56 2.36 -8.35
C TYR A 120 7.88 3.05 -8.00
N TYR A 121 7.89 4.02 -7.08
CA TYR A 121 9.11 4.75 -6.72
C TYR A 121 10.18 3.89 -6.05
N LEU A 122 9.79 2.84 -5.33
CA LEU A 122 10.74 1.97 -4.62
C LEU A 122 11.17 0.77 -5.45
N HIS A 123 10.33 0.30 -6.37
CA HIS A 123 10.52 -0.98 -7.03
C HIS A 123 10.42 -0.92 -8.55
N GLY A 124 10.03 0.23 -9.12
CA GLY A 124 9.65 0.40 -10.53
C GLY A 124 8.77 -0.74 -11.02
N ASP A 125 8.90 -1.11 -12.29
CA ASP A 125 8.12 -2.19 -12.89
C ASP A 125 8.82 -3.55 -12.76
N THR A 126 9.31 -3.86 -11.57
CA THR A 126 9.97 -5.14 -11.26
C THR A 126 9.02 -6.14 -10.60
N ARG A 127 9.39 -7.43 -10.59
CA ARG A 127 8.72 -8.47 -9.77
C ARG A 127 8.58 -8.08 -8.28
N ARG A 128 9.50 -7.26 -7.75
CA ARG A 128 9.45 -6.77 -6.36
C ARG A 128 8.25 -5.86 -6.12
N ARG A 129 7.79 -5.12 -7.14
CA ARG A 129 6.56 -4.32 -7.08
C ARG A 129 5.35 -5.20 -6.83
N GLY A 130 5.23 -6.35 -7.52
CA GLY A 130 4.15 -7.32 -7.30
C GLY A 130 4.06 -7.79 -5.84
N MET A 131 5.19 -8.07 -5.20
CA MET A 131 5.23 -8.46 -3.79
C MET A 131 4.85 -7.32 -2.84
N ALA A 132 5.23 -6.08 -3.16
CA ALA A 132 4.84 -4.91 -2.40
C ALA A 132 3.32 -4.65 -2.46
N LEU A 133 2.73 -4.79 -3.65
CA LEU A 133 1.27 -4.71 -3.86
C LEU A 133 0.53 -5.77 -3.03
N LEU A 134 1.00 -7.02 -3.06
CA LEU A 134 0.40 -8.10 -2.26
C LEU A 134 0.49 -7.81 -0.76
N THR A 135 1.63 -7.32 -0.28
CA THR A 135 1.84 -6.96 1.13
C THR A 135 0.88 -5.85 1.56
N LEU A 136 0.68 -4.84 0.71
CA LEU A 136 -0.24 -3.74 0.99
C LEU A 136 -1.71 -4.20 1.00
N ALA A 137 -2.10 -5.04 0.03
CA ALA A 137 -3.43 -5.65 -0.01
C ALA A 137 -3.70 -6.53 1.24
N GLN A 138 -2.70 -7.29 1.71
CA GLN A 138 -2.81 -8.06 2.95
C GLN A 138 -2.99 -7.16 4.17
N ARG A 139 -2.29 -6.03 4.23
CA ARG A 139 -2.46 -5.03 5.30
C ARG A 139 -3.89 -4.48 5.33
N TYR A 140 -4.48 -4.18 4.18
CA TYR A 140 -5.87 -3.73 4.09
C TYR A 140 -6.85 -4.78 4.61
N ARG A 141 -6.71 -6.03 4.15
CA ARG A 141 -7.56 -7.14 4.61
C ARG A 141 -7.43 -7.40 6.11
N ALA A 142 -6.22 -7.29 6.66
CA ALA A 142 -5.99 -7.47 8.10
C ALA A 142 -6.69 -6.39 8.94
N ALA A 143 -6.99 -5.22 8.36
CA ALA A 143 -7.80 -4.18 8.99
C ALA A 143 -9.30 -4.32 8.69
N GLY A 144 -9.73 -5.40 8.01
CA GLY A 144 -11.11 -5.60 7.60
C GLY A 144 -11.55 -4.77 6.40
N TRP A 145 -10.61 -4.16 5.67
CA TRP A 145 -10.91 -3.36 4.49
C TRP A 145 -10.64 -4.13 3.20
N GLN A 146 -11.56 -4.03 2.25
CA GLN A 146 -11.41 -4.53 0.89
C GLN A 146 -11.42 -3.33 -0.05
N VAL A 147 -10.43 -3.28 -0.95
CA VAL A 147 -10.39 -2.27 -2.00
C VAL A 147 -11.36 -2.71 -3.09
N ASP A 148 -12.50 -2.04 -3.16
CA ASP A 148 -13.44 -2.18 -4.26
C ASP A 148 -13.00 -1.25 -5.41
N GLY A 149 -13.46 -1.50 -6.65
CA GLY A 149 -13.35 -0.51 -7.73
C GLY A 149 -12.15 -0.64 -8.69
N GLY A 150 -11.41 -1.75 -8.68
CA GLY A 150 -10.44 -2.07 -9.74
C GLY A 150 -9.10 -1.31 -9.67
N GLU A 151 -8.96 -0.33 -8.78
CA GLU A 151 -7.69 0.36 -8.54
C GLU A 151 -6.67 -0.52 -7.79
N LEU A 152 -5.38 -0.27 -8.06
CA LEU A 152 -4.30 -0.95 -7.35
C LEU A 152 -4.22 -0.50 -5.88
N PRO A 153 -3.81 -1.39 -4.96
CA PRO A 153 -3.77 -1.07 -3.53
C PRO A 153 -2.78 0.05 -3.18
N ASP A 154 -1.81 0.35 -4.04
CA ASP A 154 -0.82 1.40 -3.82
C ASP A 154 -1.13 2.73 -4.51
N HIS A 155 -2.30 2.85 -5.15
CA HIS A 155 -2.79 4.14 -5.63
C HIS A 155 -2.97 5.10 -4.44
N LEU A 156 -2.39 6.30 -4.50
CA LEU A 156 -2.30 7.19 -3.34
C LEU A 156 -3.68 7.53 -2.72
N PRO A 157 -4.74 7.87 -3.48
CA PRO A 157 -6.10 7.98 -2.95
C PRO A 157 -6.57 6.77 -2.12
N VAL A 158 -6.35 5.54 -2.62
CA VAL A 158 -6.69 4.29 -1.91
C VAL A 158 -5.91 4.18 -0.59
N VAL A 159 -4.63 4.53 -0.59
CA VAL A 159 -3.78 4.54 0.62
C VAL A 159 -4.26 5.59 1.62
N LEU A 160 -4.70 6.76 1.15
CA LEU A 160 -5.21 7.85 1.98
C LEU A 160 -6.55 7.52 2.62
N GLU A 161 -7.46 6.87 1.90
CA GLU A 161 -8.71 6.36 2.46
C GLU A 161 -8.44 5.34 3.57
N PHE A 162 -7.55 4.38 3.31
CA PHE A 162 -7.11 3.45 4.34
C PHE A 162 -6.53 4.16 5.56
N ALA A 163 -5.70 5.18 5.35
CA ALA A 163 -5.11 5.96 6.43
C ALA A 163 -6.16 6.73 7.24
N ALA A 164 -7.14 7.32 6.57
CA ALA A 164 -8.25 8.04 7.21
C ALA A 164 -9.13 7.10 8.04
N LEU A 165 -9.33 5.85 7.60
CA LEU A 165 -10.12 4.83 8.30
C LEU A 165 -9.37 4.19 9.47
N SER A 166 -8.12 3.80 9.25
CA SER A 166 -7.30 3.05 10.22
C SER A 166 -6.50 3.95 11.19
N GLY A 167 -6.53 5.27 10.96
CA GLY A 167 -5.96 6.28 11.84
C GLY A 167 -4.42 6.40 11.77
N PRO A 168 -3.84 7.32 12.59
CA PRO A 168 -2.46 7.77 12.47
C PRO A 168 -1.39 6.71 12.78
N GLY A 169 -1.79 5.61 13.44
CA GLY A 169 -0.91 4.48 13.72
C GLY A 169 -0.68 3.62 12.49
N THR A 170 -1.43 2.53 12.40
CA THR A 170 -1.30 1.53 11.32
C THR A 170 -1.74 2.06 9.97
N GLY A 171 -2.77 2.92 9.93
CA GLY A 171 -3.32 3.49 8.70
C GLY A 171 -2.32 4.29 7.89
N GLU A 172 -1.56 5.16 8.55
CA GLU A 172 -0.56 6.02 7.90
C GLU A 172 0.82 5.34 7.74
N ALA A 173 0.98 4.12 8.23
CA ALA A 173 2.26 3.40 8.09
C ALA A 173 2.72 3.23 6.62
N PRO A 174 1.84 2.91 5.64
CA PRO A 174 2.22 2.92 4.23
C PRO A 174 2.71 4.30 3.77
N LEU A 175 2.01 5.39 4.11
CA LEU A 175 2.41 6.75 3.72
C LEU A 175 3.82 7.10 4.21
N ARG A 176 4.15 6.74 5.46
CA ARG A 176 5.50 6.92 6.01
C ARG A 176 6.54 6.03 5.33
N GLN A 177 6.20 4.78 5.04
CA GLN A 177 7.07 3.85 4.31
C GLN A 177 7.41 4.36 2.90
N HIS A 178 6.47 5.05 2.26
CA HIS A 178 6.62 5.61 0.92
C HIS A 178 6.92 7.14 0.93
N ARG A 179 7.41 7.70 2.05
CA ARG A 179 7.69 9.14 2.18
C ARG A 179 8.55 9.69 1.05
N ARG A 180 9.58 8.95 0.63
CA ARG A 180 10.49 9.35 -0.47
C ARG A 180 9.76 9.51 -1.81
N GLY A 181 8.81 8.62 -2.11
CA GLY A 181 7.97 8.75 -3.30
C GLY A 181 7.09 9.99 -3.23
N LEU A 182 6.47 10.26 -2.08
CA LEU A 182 5.64 11.45 -1.87
C LEU A 182 6.42 12.76 -2.02
N GLU A 183 7.64 12.83 -1.49
CA GLU A 183 8.53 13.97 -1.65
C GLU A 183 8.94 14.18 -3.11
N LEU A 184 9.21 13.09 -3.84
CA LEU A 184 9.56 13.16 -5.26
C LEU A 184 8.38 13.65 -6.10
N ILE A 185 7.17 13.15 -5.85
CA ILE A 185 5.95 13.65 -6.47
C ILE A 185 5.82 15.15 -6.18
N HIS A 186 5.86 15.56 -4.91
CA HIS A 186 5.72 16.95 -4.51
C HIS A 186 6.74 17.87 -5.21
N ARG A 187 8.01 17.45 -5.28
CA ARG A 187 9.05 18.18 -6.02
C ARG A 187 8.74 18.28 -7.52
N ALA A 188 8.32 17.18 -8.15
CA ALA A 188 7.95 17.18 -9.57
C ALA A 188 6.76 18.11 -9.85
N LEU A 189 5.80 18.20 -8.92
CA LEU A 189 4.66 19.12 -9.01
C LEU A 189 5.10 20.58 -8.85
N ALA A 190 6.02 20.87 -7.92
CA ALA A 190 6.57 22.20 -7.73
C ALA A 190 7.41 22.65 -8.94
N ASP A 191 8.27 21.79 -9.47
CA ASP A 191 9.09 22.07 -10.65
C ASP A 191 8.22 22.33 -11.91
N ALA A 192 7.02 21.74 -11.95
CA ALA A 192 6.04 21.93 -13.02
C ALA A 192 5.05 23.09 -12.78
N ASP A 193 5.17 23.81 -11.66
CA ASP A 193 4.20 24.80 -11.19
C ASP A 193 2.74 24.30 -11.17
N SER A 194 2.56 22.99 -10.89
CA SER A 194 1.24 22.39 -10.85
C SER A 194 0.49 22.83 -9.58
N PRO A 195 -0.81 23.16 -9.66
CA PRO A 195 -1.62 23.48 -8.48
C PRO A 195 -1.71 22.30 -7.50
N TYR A 196 -1.61 21.06 -8.00
CA TYR A 196 -1.63 19.85 -7.18
C TYR A 196 -0.47 19.77 -6.17
N ARG A 197 0.59 20.57 -6.31
CA ARG A 197 1.66 20.67 -5.30
C ARG A 197 1.08 20.97 -3.91
N HIS A 198 0.03 21.79 -3.84
CA HIS A 198 -0.63 22.18 -2.60
C HIS A 198 -1.33 20.98 -1.93
N VAL A 199 -1.97 20.10 -2.71
CA VAL A 199 -2.61 18.88 -2.17
C VAL A 199 -1.56 17.94 -1.58
N LEU A 200 -0.42 17.78 -2.26
CA LEU A 200 0.69 16.98 -1.73
C LEU A 200 1.39 17.63 -0.53
N ALA A 201 1.55 18.96 -0.53
CA ALA A 201 2.11 19.70 0.60
C ALA A 201 1.25 19.51 1.87
N ALA A 202 -0.08 19.58 1.71
CA ALA A 202 -1.02 19.30 2.81
C ALA A 202 -0.84 17.91 3.40
N LEU A 203 -0.67 16.88 2.56
CA LEU A 203 -0.34 15.52 3.01
C LEU A 203 1.00 15.45 3.74
N LEU A 204 2.04 16.06 3.17
CA LEU A 204 3.39 16.02 3.73
C LEU A 204 3.45 16.70 5.11
N ALA A 205 2.68 17.77 5.33
CA ALA A 205 2.56 18.49 6.59
C ALA A 205 1.91 17.65 7.71
N LEU A 206 1.10 16.64 7.34
CA LEU A 206 0.55 15.71 8.32
C LEU A 206 1.60 14.70 8.80
N LEU A 207 2.54 14.30 7.95
CA LEU A 207 3.51 13.25 8.24
C LEU A 207 4.74 13.81 9.00
N PRO A 208 5.50 12.97 9.72
CA PRO A 208 6.76 13.40 10.29
C PRO A 208 7.69 14.01 9.22
N PRO A 209 8.49 15.04 9.57
CA PRO A 209 9.42 15.64 8.63
C PRO A 209 10.36 14.60 8.00
N ALA A 210 10.68 14.77 6.73
CA ALA A 210 11.66 13.93 6.05
C ALA A 210 13.02 14.02 6.76
N THR A 211 13.69 12.88 6.90
CA THR A 211 15.05 12.84 7.42
C THR A 211 16.05 13.28 6.35
N GLU A 212 17.27 13.66 6.74
CA GLU A 212 18.34 13.96 5.77
C GLU A 212 18.61 12.77 4.83
N ALA A 213 18.51 11.55 5.35
CA ALA A 213 18.64 10.32 4.55
C ALA A 213 17.50 10.17 3.53
N ASP A 214 16.29 10.60 3.86
CA ASP A 214 15.18 10.61 2.90
C ASP A 214 15.42 11.63 1.80
N LEU A 215 15.86 12.85 2.15
CA LEU A 215 16.15 13.90 1.17
C LEU A 215 17.28 13.50 0.21
N ALA A 216 18.34 12.87 0.72
CA ALA A 216 19.44 12.35 -0.10
C ALA A 216 18.95 11.25 -1.07
N ALA A 217 18.14 10.30 -0.58
CA ALA A 217 17.57 9.24 -1.41
C ALA A 217 16.58 9.79 -2.46
N VAL A 218 15.83 10.86 -2.13
CA VAL A 218 14.95 11.54 -3.10
C VAL A 218 15.78 12.19 -4.21
N ALA A 219 16.90 12.83 -3.88
CA ALA A 219 17.79 13.42 -4.89
C ALA A 219 18.37 12.34 -5.82
N GLU A 220 18.78 11.20 -5.27
CA GLU A 220 19.25 10.05 -6.05
C GLU A 220 18.15 9.49 -6.96
N LEU A 221 16.95 9.26 -6.41
CA LEU A 221 15.80 8.75 -7.17
C LEU A 221 15.34 9.73 -8.27
N ALA A 222 15.42 11.04 -8.03
CA ALA A 222 15.12 12.04 -9.06
C ALA A 222 16.15 12.01 -10.21
N ALA A 223 17.41 11.71 -9.91
CA ALA A 223 18.49 11.63 -10.90
C ALA A 223 18.44 10.32 -11.71
N GLN A 224 18.24 9.18 -11.05
CA GLN A 224 18.33 7.85 -11.67
C GLN A 224 16.97 7.30 -12.14
N GLY A 225 15.87 7.82 -11.60
CA GLY A 225 14.54 7.23 -11.76
C GLY A 225 14.36 5.94 -10.93
N PRO A 226 13.15 5.38 -10.88
CA PRO A 226 12.91 4.13 -10.17
C PRO A 226 13.65 2.93 -10.78
N PRO A 227 13.90 1.87 -9.99
CA PRO A 227 14.58 0.66 -10.49
C PRO A 227 13.83 0.03 -11.67
N ASN A 228 14.53 -0.32 -12.75
CA ASN A 228 13.96 -1.09 -13.84
C ASN A 228 14.45 -2.55 -13.75
N GLU A 229 13.59 -3.51 -14.12
CA GLU A 229 14.02 -4.89 -14.31
C GLU A 229 14.62 -5.02 -15.72
N ASP A 230 15.84 -5.54 -15.83
CA ASP A 230 16.46 -5.86 -17.13
C ASP A 230 15.78 -7.10 -17.73
N VAL A 231 14.53 -6.99 -18.17
CA VAL A 231 13.83 -8.10 -18.83
C VAL A 231 14.14 -8.06 -20.33
N GLY A 232 14.98 -8.96 -20.82
CA GLY A 232 15.27 -9.15 -22.25
C GLY A 232 16.66 -8.72 -22.74
N MET A 233 17.59 -8.41 -21.84
CA MET A 233 19.02 -8.19 -22.18
C MET A 233 19.88 -9.45 -21.97
N ASP A 234 19.27 -10.63 -21.88
CA ASP A 234 19.99 -11.80 -22.38
C ASP A 234 20.01 -11.65 -23.90
N PRO A 235 21.19 -11.45 -24.52
CA PRO A 235 21.21 -11.43 -25.95
C PRO A 235 20.67 -12.80 -26.39
N TYR A 236 19.70 -12.80 -27.30
CA TYR A 236 19.54 -13.90 -28.24
C TYR A 236 20.81 -13.98 -29.13
N ALA A 237 22.01 -14.02 -28.54
CA ALA A 237 23.29 -14.28 -29.19
C ALA A 237 23.72 -15.69 -28.79
N GLY A 238 22.87 -16.65 -29.14
CA GLY A 238 23.14 -18.07 -28.98
C GLY A 238 22.38 -18.95 -29.97
N GLY A 239 21.27 -18.45 -30.52
CA GLY A 239 20.60 -19.07 -31.66
C GLY A 239 21.06 -18.41 -32.95
N ALA A 240 21.87 -19.12 -33.74
CA ALA A 240 22.18 -18.68 -35.11
C ALA A 240 20.88 -18.32 -35.85
N PHE A 241 20.84 -17.15 -36.48
CA PHE A 241 19.78 -16.78 -37.40
C PHE A 241 19.76 -17.80 -38.54
N ALA A 242 18.81 -18.73 -38.50
CA ALA A 242 18.56 -19.65 -39.58
C ALA A 242 17.94 -18.86 -40.75
N PRO A 243 18.49 -18.95 -41.98
CA PRO A 243 17.91 -18.28 -43.13
C PRO A 243 16.45 -18.75 -43.35
N PRO A 244 15.59 -17.91 -43.97
CA PRO A 244 14.20 -18.27 -44.21
C PRO A 244 14.11 -19.55 -45.06
N GLY A 245 13.56 -20.61 -44.47
CA GLY A 245 13.43 -21.94 -45.09
C GLY A 245 14.02 -23.10 -44.27
N THR A 246 14.74 -22.85 -43.18
CA THR A 246 15.38 -23.92 -42.38
C THR A 246 14.64 -24.27 -41.08
N PHE A 247 13.29 -24.31 -41.12
CA PHE A 247 12.55 -24.95 -40.04
C PHE A 247 12.78 -26.48 -40.11
N ALA A 248 13.74 -26.96 -39.34
CA ALA A 248 13.87 -28.38 -39.03
C ALA A 248 13.20 -28.59 -37.66
N PRO A 249 12.04 -29.28 -37.58
CA PRO A 249 11.43 -29.58 -36.29
C PRO A 249 12.38 -30.50 -35.48
N PRO A 250 12.55 -30.27 -34.17
CA PRO A 250 13.30 -31.19 -33.33
C PRO A 250 12.50 -32.49 -33.17
N GLY A 251 13.04 -33.58 -33.72
CA GLY A 251 12.49 -34.93 -33.60
C GLY A 251 11.44 -35.24 -34.66
N ALA A 252 11.72 -36.27 -35.46
CA ALA A 252 10.68 -36.90 -36.25
C ALA A 252 9.57 -37.39 -35.31
N PHE A 253 8.38 -36.82 -35.44
CA PHE A 253 7.19 -37.41 -34.88
C PHE A 253 6.99 -38.75 -35.59
N ALA A 254 7.36 -39.85 -34.92
CA ALA A 254 6.91 -41.17 -35.30
C ALA A 254 5.38 -41.16 -35.13
N PRO A 255 4.58 -41.41 -36.19
CA PRO A 255 3.14 -41.48 -36.03
C PRO A 255 2.83 -42.58 -35.02
N PRO A 256 2.00 -42.35 -33.99
CA PRO A 256 1.47 -43.45 -33.21
C PRO A 256 0.75 -44.39 -34.19
N GLY A 257 1.05 -45.69 -34.07
CA GLY A 257 0.39 -46.72 -34.85
C GLY A 257 -1.12 -46.53 -34.84
N THR A 258 -1.76 -46.91 -35.93
CA THR A 258 -3.23 -46.96 -36.10
C THR A 258 -3.89 -47.38 -34.80
N PHE A 259 -4.66 -46.47 -34.20
CA PHE A 259 -5.52 -46.79 -33.08
C PHE A 259 -6.44 -47.94 -33.51
N VAL A 260 -6.22 -49.11 -32.94
CA VAL A 260 -7.17 -50.23 -33.03
C VAL A 260 -8.11 -50.05 -31.83
N PRO A 261 -9.39 -49.71 -32.05
CA PRO A 261 -10.33 -49.60 -30.95
C PRO A 261 -10.47 -50.96 -30.24
N PRO A 262 -10.50 -50.99 -28.89
CA PRO A 262 -10.81 -52.22 -28.17
C PRO A 262 -12.25 -52.65 -28.47
N GLU A 263 -12.46 -53.97 -28.57
CA GLU A 263 -13.77 -54.59 -28.84
C GLU A 263 -14.78 -54.15 -27.75
N PRO A 264 -16.01 -53.76 -28.11
CA PRO A 264 -17.00 -53.29 -27.13
C PRO A 264 -17.32 -54.38 -26.11
N ALA A 265 -17.19 -54.05 -24.83
CA ALA A 265 -17.52 -54.94 -23.73
C ALA A 265 -19.00 -55.38 -23.78
N ARG A 266 -19.25 -56.68 -23.59
CA ARG A 266 -20.61 -57.24 -23.56
C ARG A 266 -21.41 -56.62 -22.40
N PRO A 267 -22.69 -56.28 -22.59
CA PRO A 267 -23.52 -55.72 -21.53
C PRO A 267 -23.65 -56.71 -20.38
N THR A 268 -23.29 -56.25 -19.18
CA THR A 268 -23.46 -57.00 -17.93
C THR A 268 -24.94 -57.00 -17.55
N LEU A 269 -25.59 -58.16 -17.62
CA LEU A 269 -26.94 -58.35 -17.07
C LEU A 269 -26.86 -58.25 -15.55
N VAL A 270 -27.49 -57.23 -14.98
CA VAL A 270 -27.71 -57.11 -13.53
C VAL A 270 -28.68 -58.21 -13.11
N SER A 271 -28.25 -59.05 -12.17
CA SER A 271 -29.11 -60.05 -11.55
C SER A 271 -30.00 -59.38 -10.48
N PRO A 272 -31.30 -59.69 -10.38
CA PRO A 272 -32.16 -59.09 -9.37
C PRO A 272 -31.83 -59.62 -7.96
N THR A 273 -31.69 -58.70 -7.02
CA THR A 273 -31.49 -58.95 -5.58
C THR A 273 -32.75 -59.58 -4.97
N PRO A 274 -32.65 -60.65 -4.17
CA PRO A 274 -33.80 -61.21 -3.46
C PRO A 274 -34.19 -60.33 -2.26
N ALA A 275 -35.50 -60.17 -2.10
CA ALA A 275 -36.13 -59.53 -0.94
C ALA A 275 -35.88 -60.34 0.34
N SER A 276 -35.62 -59.65 1.45
CA SER A 276 -35.83 -60.21 2.78
C SER A 276 -36.46 -59.15 3.67
N ASP A 277 -37.69 -59.47 4.08
CA ASP A 277 -38.37 -58.94 5.25
C ASP A 277 -37.48 -58.96 6.49
N ALA A 278 -37.60 -57.92 7.32
CA ALA A 278 -37.84 -58.05 8.75
C ALA A 278 -37.98 -56.66 9.42
N SER A 279 -39.23 -56.35 9.75
CA SER A 279 -39.65 -55.95 11.09
C SER A 279 -38.94 -54.78 11.78
N LEU A 280 -39.57 -53.61 11.74
CA LEU A 280 -39.54 -52.66 12.87
C LEU A 280 -40.95 -52.51 13.44
N SER A 281 -41.07 -52.96 14.68
CA SER A 281 -42.22 -52.92 15.56
C SER A 281 -42.49 -51.50 16.06
N SER A 282 -43.75 -51.11 16.09
CA SER A 282 -44.28 -49.91 16.75
C SER A 282 -44.09 -49.94 18.28
N PRO A 283 -44.22 -48.79 18.95
CA PRO A 283 -45.30 -48.69 19.96
C PRO A 283 -46.10 -47.39 19.74
N VAL A 284 -47.42 -47.50 19.62
CA VAL A 284 -48.41 -47.28 20.69
C VAL A 284 -48.70 -45.79 20.92
N ASP A 285 -49.76 -45.38 20.24
CA ASP A 285 -50.74 -44.43 20.76
C ASP A 285 -51.72 -45.22 21.65
N GLY A 286 -52.21 -44.62 22.74
CA GLY A 286 -53.09 -45.28 23.71
C GLY A 286 -53.83 -44.27 24.60
N PRO A 287 -55.19 -44.28 24.65
CA PRO A 287 -55.98 -43.10 24.98
C PRO A 287 -56.59 -43.12 26.40
N ARG A 288 -57.02 -41.94 26.89
CA ARG A 288 -58.34 -41.69 27.51
C ARG A 288 -58.58 -40.20 27.71
#